data_AF-A0AAW1NB52-F1
#
_entry.id   AF-A0AAW1NB52-F1
#
_cell.length_a   1.000
_cell.length_b   1.000
_cell.length_c   1.000
_cell.angle_alpha   90.00
_cell.angle_beta   90.00
_cell.angle_gamma   90.00
#
_symmetry.space_group_name_H-M   'P 1'
#
loop_
_entity.id
_entity.type
_entity.pdbx_description
1 polymer ?
#
loop_
_entity_poly.entity_id
_entity_poly.type
_entity_poly.pdbx_seq_one_letter_code
_entity_poly.pdbx_strand_id
1 'polypeptide(L)'
;MALDLAILSNEEPSAITDKSSKDEISLYETWERSNRLSLNLMRLTMAKSIKPSMPKTEKAREFMKKIKECSQSKLADKSVTGSLMSELTTKKYDLHGS
;
A
#
# COMPACT_ATOMS: atom_id res chain seq x y z
N MET A 1 -6.15 3.12 22.85
CA MET A 1 -6.02 3.84 21.56
C MET A 1 -6.09 2.80 20.46
N ALA A 2 -7.11 2.86 19.59
CA ALA A 2 -7.22 1.99 18.42
C ALA A 2 -6.25 2.50 17.34
N LEU A 3 -5.13 1.81 17.16
CA LEU A 3 -4.10 2.22 16.20
C LEU A 3 -4.57 2.08 14.76
N ASP A 4 -5.45 1.13 14.51
CA ASP A 4 -6.02 0.72 13.24
C ASP A 4 -7.26 1.53 12.82
N LEU A 5 -7.77 2.43 13.67
CA LEU A 5 -8.96 3.23 13.39
C LEU A 5 -8.88 3.90 12.01
N ALA A 6 -7.80 4.65 11.74
CA ALA A 6 -7.63 5.36 10.47
C ALA A 6 -7.45 4.44 9.25
N ILE A 7 -7.10 3.17 9.46
CA ILE A 7 -6.97 2.17 8.39
C ILE A 7 -8.35 1.56 8.08
N LEU A 8 -9.13 1.27 9.13
CA LEU A 8 -10.45 0.62 9.03
C LEU A 8 -11.58 1.59 8.68
N SER A 9 -11.43 2.88 8.99
CA SER A 9 -12.41 3.91 8.62
C SER A 9 -12.58 3.99 7.10
N ASN A 10 -13.82 3.85 6.65
CA ASN A 10 -14.16 3.97 5.24
C ASN A 10 -14.03 5.40 4.71
N GLU A 11 -14.24 6.39 5.59
CA GLU A 11 -14.18 7.80 5.28
C GLU A 11 -13.31 8.53 6.31
N GLU A 12 -12.67 9.61 5.87
CA GLU A 12 -11.98 10.54 6.76
C GLU A 12 -13.02 11.35 7.54
N PRO A 13 -12.86 11.53 8.86
CA PRO A 13 -13.72 12.43 9.61
C PRO A 13 -13.64 13.84 9.05
N SER A 14 -14.77 14.55 9.06
CA SER A 14 -14.81 15.96 8.64
C SER A 14 -13.75 16.78 9.36
N ALA A 15 -13.13 17.70 8.62
CA ALA A 15 -12.21 18.66 9.20
C ALA A 15 -12.92 19.46 10.30
N ILE A 16 -12.21 19.70 11.40
CA ILE A 16 -12.72 20.50 12.52
C ILE A 16 -12.99 21.92 12.01
N THR A 17 -14.17 22.44 12.36
CA THR A 17 -14.58 23.83 12.12
C THR A 17 -14.97 24.50 13.45
N ASP A 18 -15.14 25.82 13.46
CA ASP A 18 -15.59 26.56 14.65
C ASP A 18 -16.98 26.11 15.18
N LYS A 19 -17.74 25.38 14.36
CA LYS A 19 -19.07 24.85 14.70
C LYS A 19 -19.05 23.38 15.15
N SER A 20 -17.89 22.73 15.13
CA SER A 20 -17.78 21.31 15.47
C SER A 20 -18.08 21.09 16.95
N SER A 21 -18.83 20.04 17.22
CA SER A 21 -19.11 19.56 18.57
C SER A 21 -17.85 18.96 19.22
N LYS A 22 -17.88 18.85 20.54
CA LYS A 22 -16.78 18.23 21.31
C LYS A 22 -16.53 16.77 20.89
N ASP A 23 -17.58 16.05 20.52
CA ASP A 23 -17.48 14.66 20.08
C ASP A 23 -16.85 14.55 18.69
N GLU A 24 -17.20 15.44 17.76
CA GLU A 24 -16.57 15.51 16.43
C GLU A 24 -15.07 15.85 16.52
N ILE A 25 -14.71 16.80 17.39
CA ILE A 25 -13.30 17.15 17.67
C ILE A 25 -12.55 15.93 18.21
N SER A 26 -13.10 15.26 19.22
CA SER A 26 -12.50 14.07 19.84
C SER A 26 -12.32 12.92 18.84
N LEU A 27 -13.31 12.72 17.96
CA LEU A 27 -13.26 11.72 16.89
C LEU A 27 -12.14 12.04 15.90
N TYR A 28 -12.06 13.28 15.42
CA TYR A 28 -11.02 13.72 14.49
C TYR A 28 -9.62 13.57 15.11
N GLU A 29 -9.43 14.01 16.35
CA GLU A 29 -8.14 13.89 17.06
C GLU A 29 -7.71 12.44 17.23
N THR A 30 -8.65 11.56 17.59
CA THR A 30 -8.40 10.12 17.75
C THR A 30 -8.02 9.49 16.41
N TRP A 31 -8.76 9.82 15.35
CA TRP A 31 -8.48 9.35 13.99
C TRP A 31 -7.13 9.85 13.48
N GLU A 32 -6.83 11.14 13.64
CA GLU A 32 -5.57 11.74 13.16
C GLU A 32 -4.36 11.17 13.93
N ARG A 33 -4.52 10.92 15.23
CA ARG A 33 -3.49 10.23 16.02
C ARG A 33 -3.26 8.81 15.51
N SER A 34 -4.32 8.06 15.24
CA SER A 34 -4.25 6.72 14.64
C SER A 34 -3.58 6.74 13.27
N ASN A 35 -3.96 7.71 12.42
CA ASN A 35 -3.40 7.92 11.08
C ASN A 35 -1.87 8.08 11.13
N ARG A 36 -1.40 9.05 11.94
CA ARG A 36 0.03 9.34 12.07
C ARG A 36 0.82 8.16 12.61
N LEU A 37 0.31 7.51 13.66
CA LEU A 37 1.01 6.39 14.30
C LEU A 37 1.09 5.17 13.35
N SER A 38 -0.01 4.81 12.69
CA SER A 38 -0.04 3.72 11.72
C SER A 38 0.86 3.97 10.53
N LEU A 39 0.84 5.19 9.97
CA LEU A 39 1.71 5.57 8.85
C LEU A 39 3.19 5.47 9.23
N ASN A 40 3.57 5.98 10.40
CA ASN A 40 4.95 5.89 10.86
C ASN A 40 5.39 4.45 11.14
N LEU A 41 4.51 3.63 11.74
CA LEU A 41 4.78 2.22 11.97
C LEU A 41 5.01 1.49 10.63
N MET A 42 4.15 1.68 9.64
CA MET A 42 4.33 1.09 8.31
C MET A 42 5.64 1.53 7.65
N ARG A 43 5.98 2.83 7.70
CA ARG A 43 7.25 3.34 7.15
C ARG A 43 8.48 2.76 7.86
N LEU A 44 8.38 2.53 9.17
CA LEU A 44 9.46 1.97 9.98
C LEU A 44 9.69 0.49 9.69
N THR A 45 8.60 -0.29 9.55
CA THR A 45 8.67 -1.75 9.35
C THR A 45 9.01 -2.13 7.90
N MET A 46 8.91 -1.20 6.96
CA MET A 46 9.28 -1.46 5.57
C MET A 46 10.77 -1.74 5.38
N ALA A 47 11.05 -2.82 4.64
CA ALA A 47 12.40 -3.21 4.28
C ALA A 47 13.13 -2.10 3.50
N LYS A 48 14.45 -1.95 3.75
CA LYS A 48 15.29 -0.92 3.11
C LYS A 48 15.23 -0.97 1.57
N SER A 49 15.10 -2.16 0.99
CA SER A 49 14.98 -2.36 -0.46
C SER A 49 13.70 -1.79 -1.07
N ILE A 50 12.66 -1.59 -0.26
CA ILE A 50 11.35 -1.07 -0.71
C ILE A 50 11.24 0.43 -0.47
N LYS A 51 12.10 1.02 0.39
CA LYS A 51 12.10 2.46 0.70
C LYS A 51 12.13 3.39 -0.53
N PRO A 52 12.88 3.10 -1.61
CA PRO A 52 12.86 3.94 -2.82
C PRO A 52 11.49 3.96 -3.51
N SER A 53 10.74 2.87 -3.42
CA SER A 53 9.38 2.72 -3.97
C SER A 53 8.28 3.10 -2.97
N MET A 54 8.62 3.75 -1.86
CA MET A 54 7.67 4.05 -0.80
C MET A 54 6.70 5.15 -1.24
N PRO A 55 5.37 4.92 -1.14
CA PRO A 55 4.39 5.94 -1.49
C PRO A 55 4.54 7.21 -0.64
N LYS A 56 4.45 8.37 -1.30
CA LYS A 56 4.28 9.65 -0.62
C LYS A 56 2.79 9.87 -0.40
N THR A 57 2.31 9.56 0.79
CA THR A 57 0.95 9.83 1.24
C THR A 57 0.97 10.31 2.68
N GLU A 58 -0.02 11.10 3.06
CA GLU A 58 -0.22 11.56 4.45
C GLU A 58 -1.22 10.68 5.20
N LYS A 59 -1.98 9.87 4.46
CA LYS A 59 -2.99 8.97 5.00
C LYS A 59 -2.50 7.53 5.04
N ALA A 60 -2.66 6.90 6.20
CA ALA A 60 -2.27 5.51 6.45
C ALA A 60 -3.02 4.53 5.54
N ARG A 61 -4.34 4.73 5.35
CA ARG A 61 -5.16 3.87 4.50
C ARG A 61 -4.71 3.91 3.03
N GLU A 62 -4.47 5.10 2.50
CA GLU A 62 -3.94 5.25 1.14
C GLU A 62 -2.55 4.66 0.98
N PHE A 63 -1.68 4.84 1.98
CA PHE A 63 -0.36 4.24 2.01
C PHE A 63 -0.46 2.73 1.86
N MET A 64 -1.29 2.09 2.71
CA MET A 64 -1.50 0.66 2.69
C MET A 64 -2.06 0.16 1.35
N LYS A 65 -3.02 0.90 0.76
CA LYS A 65 -3.56 0.58 -0.57
C LYS A 65 -2.48 0.60 -1.65
N LYS A 66 -1.66 1.65 -1.70
CA LYS A 66 -0.57 1.77 -2.68
C LYS A 66 0.51 0.70 -2.49
N ILE A 67 0.81 0.32 -1.24
CA ILE A 67 1.73 -0.80 -0.96
C ILE A 67 1.17 -2.12 -1.48
N LYS A 68 -0.13 -2.38 -1.29
CA LYS A 68 -0.80 -3.57 -1.82
C LYS A 68 -0.71 -3.60 -3.35
N GLU A 69 -1.05 -2.51 -4.03
CA GLU A 69 -0.98 -2.38 -5.49
C GLU A 69 0.44 -2.61 -6.03
N CYS A 70 1.46 -1.96 -5.42
CA CYS A 70 2.85 -2.15 -5.80
C CYS A 70 3.31 -3.61 -5.62
N SER A 71 2.87 -4.25 -4.53
CA SER A 71 3.20 -5.65 -4.26
C SER A 71 2.56 -6.60 -5.29
N GLN A 72 1.31 -6.34 -5.67
CA GLN A 72 0.60 -7.12 -6.68
C GLN A 72 1.23 -6.95 -8.08
N SER A 73 1.61 -5.73 -8.47
CA SER A 73 2.32 -5.48 -9.73
C SER A 73 3.66 -6.22 -9.79
N LYS A 74 4.49 -6.15 -8.74
CA LYS A 74 5.77 -6.88 -8.69
C LYS A 74 5.62 -8.40 -8.77
N LEU A 75 4.52 -8.95 -8.23
CA LEU A 75 4.22 -10.39 -8.35
C LEU A 75 3.79 -10.74 -9.78
N ALA A 76 2.98 -9.90 -10.43
CA ALA A 76 2.56 -10.10 -11.81
C ALA A 76 3.75 -10.08 -12.78
N ASP A 77 4.66 -9.10 -12.66
CA ASP A 77 5.85 -8.97 -13.52
C ASP A 77 6.74 -10.22 -13.47
N LYS A 78 6.94 -10.76 -12.27
CA LYS A 78 7.72 -12.00 -12.06
C LYS A 78 7.05 -13.20 -12.71
N SER A 79 5.72 -13.31 -12.60
CA SER A 79 4.95 -14.38 -13.24
C SER A 79 5.07 -14.32 -14.77
N VAL A 80 4.92 -13.12 -15.35
CA VAL A 80 5.06 -12.90 -16.80
C VAL A 80 6.46 -13.27 -17.29
N THR A 81 7.50 -12.82 -16.57
CA THR A 81 8.89 -13.14 -16.91
C THR A 81 9.14 -14.65 -16.85
N GLY A 82 8.64 -15.33 -15.81
CA GLY A 82 8.75 -16.78 -15.68
C GLY A 82 8.04 -17.53 -16.81
N SER A 83 6.84 -17.08 -17.19
CA SER A 83 6.09 -17.65 -18.30
C SER A 83 6.86 -17.52 -19.63
N LEU A 84 7.33 -16.32 -19.95
CA LEU A 84 8.11 -16.08 -21.18
C LEU A 84 9.39 -16.93 -21.23
N MET A 85 10.12 -17.03 -20.11
CA MET A 85 11.30 -17.90 -20.02
C MET A 85 10.96 -19.37 -20.23
N SER A 86 9.83 -19.82 -19.67
CA SER A 86 9.37 -21.20 -19.86
C SER A 86 8.99 -21.46 -21.32
N GLU A 87 8.33 -20.52 -21.99
CA GLU A 87 7.98 -20.66 -23.41
C GLU A 87 9.22 -20.70 -24.30
N LEU A 88 10.19 -19.80 -24.05
CA LEU A 88 11.46 -19.77 -24.77
C LEU A 88 12.26 -21.07 -24.60
N THR A 89 12.28 -21.63 -23.40
CA THR A 89 13.01 -22.88 -23.11
C THR A 89 12.28 -24.11 -23.66
N THR A 90 10.95 -24.07 -23.73
CA THR A 90 10.12 -25.19 -24.18
C THR A 90 9.97 -25.24 -25.70
N LYS A 91 10.12 -24.11 -26.41
CA LYS A 91 10.25 -24.10 -27.88
C LYS A 91 11.59 -24.75 -28.27
N LYS A 92 11.58 -26.09 -28.39
CA LYS A 92 12.57 -26.83 -29.18
C LYS A 92 12.53 -26.24 -30.59
N TYR A 93 13.65 -25.69 -31.03
CA TYR A 93 13.85 -25.46 -32.46
C TYR A 93 13.85 -26.83 -33.12
N ASP A 94 12.76 -27.19 -33.78
CA ASP A 94 12.77 -28.23 -34.82
C ASP A 94 13.65 -27.68 -35.96
N LEU A 95 14.96 -27.77 -35.76
CA LEU A 95 15.95 -27.69 -36.83
C LEU A 95 15.74 -28.92 -37.71
N HIS A 96 14.71 -28.88 -38.54
CA HIS A 96 14.64 -29.75 -39.70
C HIS A 96 15.77 -29.31 -40.63
N GLY A 97 16.89 -30.05 -40.56
CA GLY A 97 18.01 -29.90 -41.47
C GLY A 97 17.50 -29.96 -42.90
N SER A 98 17.74 -28.87 -43.63
CA SER A 98 17.68 -28.84 -45.09
C SER A 98 19.04 -29.22 -45.65
#